data_AF-A0A2S7Q1E1-F1
#
_entry.id   AF-A0A2S7Q1E1-F1
#
_cell.length_a   1.000
_cell.length_b   1.000
_cell.length_c   1.000
_cell.angle_alpha   90.00
_cell.angle_beta   90.00
_cell.angle_gamma   90.00
#
_symmetry.space_group_name_H-M   'P 1'
#
loop_
_entity.id
_entity.type
_entity.pdbx_description
1 polymer ?
#
loop_
_entity_poly.entity_id
_entity_poly.type
_entity_poly.pdbx_seq_one_letter_code
_entity_poly.pdbx_strand_id
1 'polypeptide(L)'
;MASQTEPEIVLYDLACKKNTCFSLVVWRIRLMLNYKKIPYRTIFLEFPDIEPTLKGLGLVPLESSKGKYTVPAIHHVPTNTYLIDSVPIAEFLESTYPKPSLPLTSEFGSQIQEQLVPVIGSSLQTSVLARELPILNPRSQEHFRRTYEPLVGHPLEELIHKEEEAWTSVDKETRAVGELMLKNRAEGPFVLGERPSMTDFFIVGLIQCVRVVDEGVFQRLTKYPGFGEIYEACLPFMEKKD
;
A
#
# COMPACT_ATOMS: atom_id res chain seq x y z
N MET A 1 34.84 1.82 -2.99
CA MET A 1 33.91 1.83 -4.13
C MET A 1 32.81 0.83 -3.81
N ALA A 2 31.60 1.30 -3.48
CA ALA A 2 30.49 0.39 -3.23
C ALA A 2 30.12 -0.29 -4.56
N SER A 3 30.16 -1.61 -4.62
CA SER A 3 29.63 -2.35 -5.75
C SER A 3 28.16 -1.98 -5.87
N GLN A 4 27.77 -1.32 -6.96
CA GLN A 4 26.36 -1.19 -7.30
C GLN A 4 25.87 -2.60 -7.63
N THR A 5 25.25 -3.26 -6.65
CA THR A 5 24.53 -4.51 -6.88
C THR A 5 23.43 -4.24 -7.89
N GLU A 6 23.47 -4.92 -9.02
CA GLU A 6 22.42 -4.85 -10.03
C GLU A 6 21.06 -5.24 -9.42
N PRO A 7 19.96 -4.60 -9.83
CA PRO A 7 18.64 -4.89 -9.28
C PRO A 7 18.20 -6.31 -9.65
N GLU A 8 17.85 -7.11 -8.65
CA GLU A 8 17.28 -8.45 -8.82
C GLU A 8 15.78 -8.41 -9.11
N ILE A 9 15.11 -7.33 -8.68
CA ILE A 9 13.68 -7.11 -8.89
C ILE A 9 13.48 -5.82 -9.70
N VAL A 10 12.62 -5.89 -10.71
CA VAL A 10 11.96 -4.72 -11.30
C VAL A 10 10.57 -4.64 -10.70
N LEU A 11 10.28 -3.59 -9.94
CA LEU A 11 8.97 -3.33 -9.36
C LEU A 11 8.19 -2.37 -10.27
N TYR A 12 7.02 -2.78 -10.74
CA TYR A 12 6.09 -1.91 -11.45
C TYR A 12 5.16 -1.24 -10.44
N ASP A 13 5.22 0.09 -10.38
CA ASP A 13 4.53 0.95 -9.42
C ASP A 13 3.69 2.00 -10.15
N LEU A 14 2.81 2.68 -9.41
CA LEU A 14 1.93 3.71 -9.92
C LEU A 14 2.63 5.08 -9.94
N ALA A 15 2.64 5.73 -11.10
CA ALA A 15 3.27 7.01 -11.31
C ALA A 15 2.48 8.17 -10.68
N CYS A 16 3.19 9.08 -9.99
CA CYS A 16 2.69 10.40 -9.62
C CYS A 16 3.70 11.48 -10.04
N LYS A 17 3.31 12.75 -9.95
CA LYS A 17 4.17 13.90 -10.30
C LYS A 17 5.51 13.92 -9.57
N LYS A 18 5.56 13.36 -8.35
CA LYS A 18 6.76 13.35 -7.49
C LYS A 18 7.65 12.11 -7.68
N ASN A 19 7.31 11.20 -8.61
CA ASN A 19 8.03 9.93 -8.82
C ASN A 19 8.30 9.18 -7.52
N THR A 20 7.29 9.10 -6.66
CA THR A 20 7.33 8.35 -5.39
C THR A 20 6.14 7.41 -5.34
N CYS A 21 6.29 6.31 -4.61
CA CYS A 21 5.19 5.39 -4.36
C CYS A 21 4.08 6.07 -3.55
N PHE A 22 2.85 6.03 -4.07
CA PHE A 22 1.63 6.42 -3.34
C PHE A 22 0.56 5.32 -3.40
N SER A 23 0.83 4.16 -4.01
CA SER A 23 -0.10 3.04 -4.02
C SER A 23 -0.01 2.24 -2.72
N LEU A 24 -1.15 2.08 -2.04
CA LEU A 24 -1.23 1.35 -0.77
C LEU A 24 -0.78 -0.12 -0.91
N VAL A 25 -1.09 -0.77 -2.04
CA VAL A 25 -0.75 -2.19 -2.28
C VAL A 25 0.69 -2.35 -2.74
N VAL A 26 1.26 -1.38 -3.46
CA VAL A 26 2.66 -1.42 -3.87
C VAL A 26 3.57 -1.15 -2.67
N TRP A 27 3.16 -0.28 -1.75
CA TRP A 27 3.89 -0.04 -0.50
C TRP A 27 4.13 -1.33 0.30
N ARG A 28 3.19 -2.29 0.30
CA ARG A 28 3.38 -3.58 0.99
C ARG A 28 4.59 -4.35 0.46
N ILE A 29 4.70 -4.44 -0.87
CA ILE A 29 5.82 -5.11 -1.55
C ILE A 29 7.11 -4.30 -1.40
N ARG A 30 7.04 -2.98 -1.50
CA ARG A 30 8.18 -2.09 -1.29
C ARG A 30 8.78 -2.24 0.11
N LEU A 31 7.95 -2.24 1.14
CA LEU A 31 8.36 -2.49 2.53
C LEU A 31 9.00 -3.87 2.67
N MET A 32 8.43 -4.89 2.05
CA MET A 32 8.99 -6.26 2.05
C MET A 32 10.36 -6.33 1.38
N LEU A 33 10.54 -5.69 0.22
CA LEU A 33 11.83 -5.61 -0.48
C LEU A 33 12.88 -4.88 0.38
N ASN A 34 12.50 -3.76 1.01
CA ASN A 34 13.37 -2.98 1.89
C ASN A 34 13.76 -3.77 3.15
N TYR A 35 12.79 -4.39 3.84
CA TYR A 35 13.03 -5.21 5.02
C TYR A 35 13.98 -6.38 4.71
N LYS A 36 13.78 -7.03 3.56
CA LYS A 36 14.63 -8.14 3.11
C LYS A 36 15.94 -7.69 2.49
N LYS A 37 16.14 -6.38 2.30
CA LYS A 37 17.31 -5.79 1.62
C LYS A 37 17.53 -6.34 0.21
N ILE A 38 16.45 -6.62 -0.50
CA ILE A 38 16.50 -7.11 -1.89
C ILE A 38 16.74 -5.90 -2.80
N PRO A 39 17.80 -5.91 -3.65
CA PRO A 39 18.05 -4.81 -4.56
C PRO A 39 16.97 -4.78 -5.65
N TYR A 40 16.30 -3.65 -5.82
CA TYR A 40 15.28 -3.49 -6.84
C TYR A 40 15.36 -2.13 -7.52
N ARG A 41 14.79 -2.03 -8.73
CA ARG A 41 14.50 -0.75 -9.40
C ARG A 41 13.01 -0.63 -9.67
N THR A 42 12.51 0.59 -9.71
CA THR A 42 11.09 0.84 -9.97
C THR A 42 10.87 1.30 -11.40
N ILE A 43 9.80 0.80 -12.02
CA ILE A 43 9.21 1.35 -13.23
C ILE A 43 7.86 1.94 -12.84
N PHE A 44 7.75 3.26 -12.90
CA PHE A 44 6.49 3.96 -12.66
C PHE A 44 5.61 3.94 -13.92
N LEU A 45 4.37 3.50 -13.78
CA LEU A 45 3.36 3.45 -14.83
C LEU A 45 2.22 4.41 -14.49
N GLU A 46 1.80 5.23 -15.43
CA GLU A 46 0.54 5.97 -15.32
C GLU A 46 -0.64 5.00 -15.41
N PHE A 47 -1.79 5.35 -14.80
CA PHE A 47 -3.01 4.52 -14.85
C PHE A 47 -3.37 3.97 -16.25
N PRO A 48 -3.41 4.77 -17.33
CA PRO A 48 -3.73 4.27 -18.68
C PRO A 48 -2.69 3.30 -19.25
N ASP A 49 -1.47 3.28 -18.70
CA ASP A 49 -0.36 2.48 -19.23
C ASP A 49 -0.18 1.14 -18.49
N ILE A 50 -0.87 0.92 -17.36
CA ILE A 50 -0.79 -0.32 -16.57
C ILE A 50 -1.21 -1.53 -17.41
N GLU A 51 -2.44 -1.52 -17.93
CA GLU A 51 -2.97 -2.65 -18.70
C GLU A 51 -2.14 -2.99 -19.95
N PRO A 52 -1.84 -2.05 -20.87
CA PRO A 52 -1.05 -2.38 -22.05
C PRO A 52 0.37 -2.85 -21.72
N THR A 53 1.00 -2.29 -20.68
CA THR A 53 2.35 -2.72 -20.26
C THR A 53 2.33 -4.14 -19.72
N LEU A 54 1.46 -4.43 -18.74
CA LEU A 54 1.42 -5.74 -18.10
C LEU A 54 0.95 -6.83 -19.08
N LYS A 55 0.03 -6.52 -20.00
CA LYS A 55 -0.31 -7.40 -21.13
C LYS A 55 0.90 -7.70 -22.02
N GLY A 56 1.69 -6.68 -22.36
CA GLY A 56 2.89 -6.82 -23.18
C GLY A 56 3.97 -7.71 -22.53
N LEU A 57 3.96 -7.83 -21.21
CA LEU A 57 4.85 -8.72 -20.44
C LEU A 57 4.29 -10.15 -20.31
N GLY A 58 3.11 -10.44 -20.88
CA GLY A 58 2.48 -11.75 -20.81
C GLY A 58 1.83 -12.07 -19.44
N LEU A 59 1.64 -11.06 -18.58
CA LEU A 59 0.95 -11.23 -17.31
C LEU A 59 -0.56 -11.40 -17.53
N VAL A 60 -1.19 -12.18 -16.66
CA VAL A 60 -2.64 -12.38 -16.65
C VAL A 60 -3.17 -11.96 -15.27
N PRO A 61 -4.18 -11.08 -15.22
CA PRO A 61 -4.75 -10.63 -13.95
C PRO A 61 -5.48 -11.78 -13.27
N LEU A 62 -5.50 -11.74 -11.94
CA LEU A 62 -6.25 -12.73 -11.16
C LEU A 62 -7.76 -12.51 -11.29
N GLU A 63 -8.54 -13.59 -11.19
CA GLU A 63 -10.01 -13.51 -11.13
C GLU A 63 -10.49 -12.61 -9.98
N SER A 64 -9.76 -12.60 -8.86
CA SER A 64 -10.02 -11.73 -7.71
C SER A 64 -9.99 -10.24 -8.07
N SER A 65 -9.21 -9.83 -9.08
CA SER A 65 -9.18 -8.45 -9.58
C SER A 65 -10.26 -8.16 -10.63
N LYS A 66 -11.21 -9.09 -10.85
CA LYS A 66 -12.25 -9.04 -11.88
C LYS A 66 -11.65 -8.82 -13.28
N GLY A 67 -10.50 -9.45 -13.54
CA GLY A 67 -9.79 -9.34 -14.82
C GLY A 67 -9.12 -7.98 -15.07
N LYS A 68 -9.02 -7.11 -14.05
CA LYS A 68 -8.33 -5.82 -14.17
C LYS A 68 -6.83 -5.98 -13.95
N TYR A 69 -6.05 -5.38 -14.83
CA TYR A 69 -4.60 -5.25 -14.66
C TYR A 69 -4.31 -4.18 -13.60
N THR A 70 -3.51 -4.55 -12.61
CA THR A 70 -3.20 -3.70 -11.45
C THR A 70 -1.73 -3.80 -11.08
N VAL A 71 -1.23 -2.81 -10.34
CA VAL A 71 0.06 -2.86 -9.66
C VAL A 71 -0.14 -3.24 -8.18
N PRO A 72 0.82 -3.87 -7.49
CA PRO A 72 2.18 -4.18 -7.95
C PRO A 72 2.23 -5.31 -8.98
N ALA A 73 3.23 -5.21 -9.86
CA ALA A 73 3.78 -6.34 -10.60
C ALA A 73 5.30 -6.35 -10.40
N ILE A 74 5.94 -7.51 -10.52
CA ILE A 74 7.40 -7.62 -10.47
C ILE A 74 7.94 -8.43 -11.65
N HIS A 75 9.17 -8.13 -12.04
CA HIS A 75 10.05 -9.03 -12.78
C HIS A 75 11.21 -9.41 -11.88
N HIS A 76 11.31 -10.69 -11.53
CA HIS A 76 12.49 -11.25 -10.89
C HIS A 76 13.50 -11.63 -11.95
N VAL A 77 14.57 -10.84 -12.03
CA VAL A 77 15.62 -10.92 -13.07
C VAL A 77 16.35 -12.28 -13.02
N PRO A 78 16.79 -12.80 -11.85
CA PRO A 78 17.55 -14.05 -11.79
C PRO A 78 16.82 -15.27 -12.36
N THR A 79 15.50 -15.38 -12.18
CA THR A 79 14.70 -16.51 -12.70
C THR A 79 13.86 -16.15 -13.91
N ASN A 80 13.97 -14.92 -14.41
CA ASN A 80 13.14 -14.36 -15.47
C ASN A 80 11.62 -14.59 -15.23
N THR A 81 11.18 -14.38 -13.99
CA THR A 81 9.78 -14.64 -13.58
C THR A 81 9.02 -13.33 -13.45
N TYR A 82 7.82 -13.27 -14.02
CA TYR A 82 6.91 -12.14 -13.90
C TYR A 82 5.73 -12.52 -13.01
N LEU A 83 5.38 -11.64 -12.08
CA LEU A 83 4.26 -11.83 -11.17
C LEU A 83 3.44 -10.54 -11.08
N ILE A 84 2.14 -10.69 -10.85
CA ILE A 84 1.18 -9.62 -10.63
C ILE A 84 0.38 -9.93 -9.35
N ASP A 85 -0.10 -8.90 -8.68
CA ASP A 85 -0.82 -8.94 -7.39
C ASP A 85 0.11 -9.10 -6.17
N SER A 86 -0.18 -8.35 -5.11
CA SER A 86 0.63 -8.33 -3.89
C SER A 86 0.73 -9.68 -3.16
N VAL A 87 -0.31 -10.53 -3.19
CA VAL A 87 -0.30 -11.80 -2.45
C VAL A 87 0.69 -12.81 -3.06
N PRO A 88 0.57 -13.22 -4.34
CA PRO A 88 1.51 -14.15 -4.95
C PRO A 88 2.94 -13.58 -5.01
N ILE A 89 3.08 -12.25 -5.14
CA ILE A 89 4.40 -11.61 -5.06
C ILE A 89 5.01 -11.79 -3.68
N ALA A 90 4.26 -11.57 -2.60
CA ALA A 90 4.78 -11.76 -1.25
C ALA A 90 5.15 -13.22 -0.97
N GLU A 91 4.32 -14.18 -1.37
CA GLU A 91 4.61 -15.61 -1.25
C GLU A 91 5.90 -16.01 -1.99
N PHE A 92 6.05 -15.51 -3.22
CA PHE A 92 7.26 -15.70 -4.00
C PHE A 92 8.50 -15.11 -3.31
N LEU A 93 8.42 -13.85 -2.84
CA LEU A 93 9.54 -13.19 -2.19
C LEU A 93 9.93 -13.86 -0.85
N GLU A 94 8.97 -14.34 -0.06
CA GLU A 94 9.27 -15.08 1.18
C GLU A 94 9.94 -16.43 0.88
N SER A 95 9.50 -17.12 -0.18
CA SER A 95 10.08 -18.39 -0.61
C SER A 95 11.49 -18.24 -1.21
N THR A 96 11.68 -17.26 -2.10
CA THR A 96 12.96 -16.99 -2.79
C THR A 96 13.99 -16.35 -1.86
N TYR A 97 13.55 -15.48 -0.94
CA TYR A 97 14.39 -14.75 0.00
C TYR A 97 13.93 -15.00 1.45
N PRO A 98 14.19 -16.19 2.03
CA PRO A 98 13.62 -16.60 3.32
C PRO A 98 14.16 -15.85 4.54
N LYS A 99 15.17 -14.98 4.36
CA LYS A 99 15.81 -14.24 5.46
C LYS A 99 15.94 -12.75 5.13
N PRO A 100 15.66 -11.86 6.11
CA PRO A 100 14.88 -12.14 7.31
C PRO A 100 13.46 -12.61 6.96
N SER A 101 12.91 -13.53 7.76
CA SER A 101 11.55 -14.05 7.53
C SER A 101 10.52 -12.98 7.88
N LEU A 102 9.41 -12.98 7.12
CA LEU A 102 8.27 -12.10 7.30
C LEU A 102 6.99 -12.94 7.30
N PRO A 103 6.32 -13.12 8.45
CA PRO A 103 5.04 -13.81 8.49
C PRO A 103 4.02 -13.12 7.57
N LEU A 104 3.57 -13.84 6.54
CA LEU A 104 2.62 -13.32 5.54
C LEU A 104 1.18 -13.32 6.04
N THR A 105 0.84 -14.29 6.89
CA THR A 105 -0.50 -14.45 7.45
C THR A 105 -0.41 -14.85 8.93
N SER A 106 -1.44 -14.49 9.69
CA SER A 106 -1.69 -14.96 11.05
C SER A 106 -3.16 -14.75 11.38
N GLU A 107 -3.74 -15.56 12.25
CA GLU A 107 -5.14 -15.40 12.68
C GLU A 107 -5.38 -13.99 13.24
N PHE A 108 -4.47 -13.52 14.10
CA PHE A 108 -4.57 -12.19 14.69
C PHE A 108 -4.40 -11.07 13.66
N GLY A 109 -3.47 -11.24 12.71
CA GLY A 109 -3.29 -10.30 11.62
C GLY A 109 -4.50 -10.19 10.70
N SER A 110 -5.12 -11.32 10.36
CA SER A 110 -6.36 -11.36 9.57
C SER A 110 -7.51 -10.67 10.31
N GLN A 111 -7.67 -10.92 11.60
CA GLN A 111 -8.67 -10.24 12.43
C GLN A 111 -8.53 -8.72 12.38
N ILE A 112 -7.30 -8.20 12.47
CA ILE A 112 -7.03 -6.76 12.36
C ILE A 112 -7.40 -6.25 10.97
N GLN A 113 -7.00 -6.94 9.89
CA GLN A 113 -7.31 -6.51 8.52
C GLN A 113 -8.83 -6.50 8.26
N GLU A 114 -9.55 -7.54 8.70
CA GLU A 114 -11.00 -7.66 8.54
C GLU A 114 -11.78 -6.55 9.26
N GLN A 115 -11.31 -6.12 10.44
CA GLN A 115 -11.93 -5.01 11.17
C GLN A 115 -11.49 -3.65 10.63
N LEU A 116 -10.23 -3.52 10.19
CA LEU A 116 -9.67 -2.26 9.75
C LEU A 116 -10.28 -1.81 8.42
N VAL A 117 -10.34 -2.69 7.42
CA VAL A 117 -10.81 -2.38 6.05
C VAL A 117 -12.16 -1.64 6.01
N PRO A 118 -13.25 -2.11 6.65
CA PRO A 118 -14.53 -1.41 6.60
C PRO A 118 -14.50 -0.04 7.32
N VAL A 119 -13.70 0.07 8.39
CA VAL A 119 -13.63 1.28 9.23
C VAL A 119 -12.88 2.41 8.54
N ILE A 120 -11.75 2.12 7.90
CA ILE A 120 -10.99 3.13 7.15
C ILE A 120 -11.56 3.36 5.75
N GLY A 121 -12.29 2.39 5.19
CA GLY A 121 -12.72 2.42 3.79
C GLY A 121 -13.60 3.62 3.48
N SER A 122 -14.60 3.90 4.33
CA SER A 122 -15.51 5.02 4.16
C SER A 122 -14.80 6.37 4.38
N SER A 123 -14.12 6.53 5.51
CA SER A 123 -13.44 7.79 5.87
C SER A 123 -12.33 8.16 4.88
N LEU A 124 -11.51 7.20 4.44
CA LEU A 124 -10.45 7.46 3.46
C LEU A 124 -10.98 7.61 2.04
N GLN A 125 -12.07 6.94 1.65
CA GLN A 125 -12.69 7.23 0.35
C GLN A 125 -13.13 8.70 0.28
N THR A 126 -13.75 9.20 1.34
CA THR A 126 -14.21 10.60 1.41
C THR A 126 -13.05 11.60 1.52
N SER A 127 -11.98 11.23 2.24
CA SER A 127 -10.88 12.14 2.59
C SER A 127 -9.69 12.08 1.62
N VAL A 128 -9.43 10.97 0.95
CA VAL A 128 -8.19 10.78 0.20
C VAL A 128 -8.44 10.87 -1.31
N LEU A 129 -9.55 10.31 -1.79
CA LEU A 129 -9.77 10.10 -3.23
C LEU A 129 -9.71 11.40 -4.05
N ALA A 130 -10.39 12.46 -3.59
CA ALA A 130 -10.34 13.77 -4.23
C ALA A 130 -8.94 14.40 -4.17
N ARG A 131 -8.21 14.14 -3.08
CA ARG A 131 -6.87 14.68 -2.82
C ARG A 131 -5.78 13.94 -3.59
N GLU A 132 -6.09 12.80 -4.24
CA GLU A 132 -5.15 12.15 -5.18
C GLU A 132 -5.00 12.93 -6.48
N LEU A 133 -6.06 13.58 -6.98
CA LEU A 133 -6.04 14.28 -8.27
C LEU A 133 -4.85 15.25 -8.44
N PRO A 134 -4.53 16.13 -7.46
CA PRO A 134 -3.41 17.05 -7.58
C PRO A 134 -2.03 16.38 -7.67
N ILE A 135 -1.86 15.17 -7.14
CA ILE A 135 -0.57 14.44 -7.19
C ILE A 135 -0.41 13.63 -8.48
N LEU A 136 -1.51 13.30 -9.17
CA LEU A 136 -1.50 12.54 -10.42
C LEU A 136 -1.06 13.39 -11.61
N ASN A 137 -0.41 12.76 -12.59
CA ASN A 137 -0.13 13.36 -13.90
C ASN A 137 -1.42 13.60 -14.70
N PRO A 138 -1.46 14.52 -15.68
CA PRO A 138 -2.70 14.88 -16.37
C PRO A 138 -3.46 13.70 -17.00
N ARG A 139 -2.77 12.77 -17.67
CA ARG A 139 -3.39 11.56 -18.26
C ARG A 139 -3.98 10.66 -17.18
N SER A 140 -3.24 10.50 -16.08
CA SER A 140 -3.70 9.76 -14.91
C SER A 140 -4.90 10.42 -14.23
N GLN A 141 -4.99 11.75 -14.16
CA GLN A 141 -6.17 12.46 -13.63
C GLN A 141 -7.42 12.20 -14.46
N GLU A 142 -7.33 12.30 -15.79
CA GLU A 142 -8.45 12.03 -16.69
C GLU A 142 -8.94 10.58 -16.55
N HIS A 143 -8.01 9.61 -16.56
CA HIS A 143 -8.34 8.21 -16.31
C HIS A 143 -9.02 8.04 -14.95
N PHE A 144 -8.46 8.65 -13.90
CA PHE A 144 -8.96 8.52 -12.54
C PHE A 144 -10.40 9.05 -12.41
N ARG A 145 -10.70 10.25 -12.93
CA ARG A 145 -12.07 10.77 -12.96
C ARG A 145 -13.02 9.82 -13.68
N ARG A 146 -12.68 9.40 -14.90
CA ARG A 146 -13.50 8.50 -15.71
C ARG A 146 -13.82 7.18 -14.98
N THR A 147 -12.89 6.67 -14.18
CA THR A 147 -13.04 5.39 -13.49
C THR A 147 -13.75 5.53 -12.14
N TYR A 148 -13.52 6.62 -11.40
CA TYR A 148 -14.02 6.76 -10.02
C TYR A 148 -15.28 7.63 -9.89
N GLU A 149 -15.48 8.67 -10.72
CA GLU A 149 -16.70 9.50 -10.66
C GLU A 149 -17.99 8.68 -10.88
N PRO A 150 -18.05 7.70 -11.80
CA PRO A 150 -19.23 6.84 -11.92
C PRO A 150 -19.49 5.95 -10.70
N LEU A 151 -18.46 5.65 -9.91
CA LEU A 151 -18.58 4.81 -8.70
C LEU A 151 -19.13 5.61 -7.51
N VAL A 152 -18.84 6.91 -7.46
CA VAL A 152 -19.33 7.81 -6.39
C VAL A 152 -20.58 8.60 -6.79
N GLY A 153 -20.85 8.73 -8.09
CA GLY A 153 -22.07 9.34 -8.64
C GLY A 153 -22.04 10.87 -8.77
N HIS A 154 -20.92 11.51 -8.50
CA HIS A 154 -20.73 12.96 -8.53
C HIS A 154 -19.23 13.31 -8.72
N PRO A 155 -18.86 14.59 -8.95
CA PRO A 155 -17.46 15.01 -8.98
C PRO A 155 -16.70 14.62 -7.72
N LEU A 156 -15.45 14.17 -7.86
CA LEU A 156 -14.64 13.68 -6.73
C LEU A 156 -14.48 14.72 -5.62
N GLU A 157 -14.34 15.99 -5.98
CA GLU A 157 -14.20 17.11 -5.04
C GLU A 157 -15.35 17.23 -4.03
N GLU A 158 -16.57 16.84 -4.42
CA GLU A 158 -17.74 16.91 -3.53
C GLU A 158 -17.68 15.89 -2.39
N LEU A 159 -16.82 14.87 -2.46
CA LEU A 159 -16.62 13.91 -1.38
C LEU A 159 -16.21 14.62 -0.08
N ILE A 160 -15.34 15.63 -0.17
CA ILE A 160 -14.77 16.32 0.99
C ILE A 160 -15.87 16.99 1.86
N HIS A 161 -17.03 17.33 1.29
CA HIS A 161 -18.14 17.94 2.03
C HIS A 161 -18.69 17.06 3.17
N LYS A 162 -18.50 15.73 3.09
CA LYS A 162 -18.94 14.77 4.11
C LYS A 162 -17.79 14.23 4.96
N GLU A 163 -16.59 14.81 4.84
CA GLU A 163 -15.38 14.30 5.50
C GLU A 163 -15.55 14.20 7.02
N GLU A 164 -16.02 15.26 7.69
CA GLU A 164 -16.17 15.24 9.15
C GLU A 164 -17.23 14.24 9.63
N GLU A 165 -18.32 14.08 8.89
CA GLU A 165 -19.36 13.08 9.18
C GLU A 165 -18.78 11.66 9.04
N ALA A 166 -18.07 11.40 7.93
CA ALA A 166 -17.42 10.13 7.66
C ALA A 166 -16.45 9.74 8.78
N TRP A 167 -15.56 10.65 9.20
CA TRP A 167 -14.65 10.41 10.31
C TRP A 167 -15.37 10.22 11.65
N THR A 168 -16.39 11.02 11.94
CA THR A 168 -17.16 10.89 13.20
C THR A 168 -17.85 9.54 13.27
N SER A 169 -18.39 9.05 12.16
CA SER A 169 -19.09 7.76 12.08
C SER A 169 -18.21 6.53 12.33
N VAL A 170 -16.89 6.68 12.22
CA VAL A 170 -15.93 5.57 12.39
C VAL A 170 -14.94 5.80 13.54
N ASP A 171 -15.05 6.89 14.31
CA ASP A 171 -14.06 7.26 15.35
C ASP A 171 -13.89 6.16 16.39
N LYS A 172 -15.01 5.65 16.92
CA LYS A 172 -15.02 4.63 17.96
C LYS A 172 -14.38 3.33 17.46
N GLU A 173 -14.78 2.87 16.28
CA GLU A 173 -14.31 1.63 15.67
C GLU A 173 -12.83 1.77 15.27
N THR A 174 -12.40 2.92 14.74
CA THR A 174 -10.99 3.19 14.40
C THR A 174 -10.13 3.12 15.65
N ARG A 175 -10.58 3.71 16.76
CA ARG A 175 -9.89 3.64 18.05
C ARG A 175 -9.80 2.21 18.57
N ALA A 176 -10.90 1.46 18.52
CA ALA A 176 -10.93 0.07 18.99
C ALA A 176 -9.98 -0.84 18.19
N VAL A 177 -9.95 -0.71 16.86
CA VAL A 177 -9.01 -1.47 16.02
C VAL A 177 -7.58 -1.02 16.31
N GLY A 178 -7.33 0.28 16.46
CA GLY A 178 -6.03 0.82 16.82
C GLY A 178 -5.49 0.29 18.16
N GLU A 179 -6.33 0.22 19.19
CA GLU A 179 -6.00 -0.40 20.48
C GLU A 179 -5.73 -1.90 20.34
N LEU A 180 -6.49 -2.60 19.49
CA LEU A 180 -6.28 -4.02 19.21
C LEU A 180 -4.90 -4.27 18.59
N MET A 181 -4.44 -3.39 17.68
CA MET A 181 -3.11 -3.49 17.08
C MET A 181 -1.97 -3.48 18.12
N LEU A 182 -2.19 -2.84 19.27
CA LEU A 182 -1.22 -2.72 20.37
C LEU A 182 -1.28 -3.89 21.37
N LYS A 183 -2.08 -4.93 21.12
CA LYS A 183 -2.27 -6.05 22.06
C LYS A 183 -0.96 -6.71 22.51
N ASN A 184 0.00 -6.84 21.60
CA ASN A 184 1.28 -7.50 21.85
C ASN A 184 2.42 -6.50 22.14
N ARG A 185 2.11 -5.23 22.44
CA ARG A 185 3.13 -4.16 22.61
C ARG A 185 4.18 -4.43 23.70
N ALA A 186 3.85 -5.30 24.65
CA ALA A 186 4.78 -5.70 25.72
C ALA A 186 5.90 -6.62 25.20
N GLU A 187 5.67 -7.30 24.08
CA GLU A 187 6.61 -8.24 23.44
C GLU A 187 7.44 -7.54 22.36
N GLY A 188 6.92 -6.46 21.77
CA GLY A 188 7.66 -5.62 20.83
C GLY A 188 6.76 -4.60 20.13
N PRO A 189 7.32 -3.78 19.23
CA PRO A 189 6.62 -2.63 18.67
C PRO A 189 5.67 -2.98 17.50
N PHE A 190 5.65 -4.23 17.04
CA PHE A 190 4.86 -4.67 15.89
C PHE A 190 3.57 -5.37 16.34
N VAL A 191 2.62 -5.53 15.40
CA VAL A 191 1.33 -6.19 15.64
C VAL A 191 1.49 -7.59 16.24
N LEU A 192 2.50 -8.34 15.79
CA LEU A 192 2.81 -9.69 16.29
C LEU A 192 3.91 -9.70 17.37
N GLY A 193 4.24 -8.54 17.95
CA GLY A 193 5.25 -8.41 19.01
C GLY A 193 6.63 -8.01 18.47
N GLU A 194 7.60 -8.91 18.56
CA GLU A 194 9.04 -8.60 18.40
C GLU A 194 9.44 -8.20 16.96
N ARG A 195 8.84 -8.81 15.93
CA ARG A 195 9.25 -8.68 14.52
C ARG A 195 8.10 -8.24 13.63
N PRO A 196 8.39 -7.52 12.52
CA PRO A 196 7.34 -7.11 11.59
C PRO A 196 6.70 -8.32 10.90
N SER A 197 5.47 -8.12 10.47
CA SER A 197 4.68 -9.04 9.67
C SER A 197 4.09 -8.32 8.46
N MET A 198 3.47 -9.06 7.55
CA MET A 198 2.75 -8.46 6.44
C MET A 198 1.57 -7.60 6.92
N THR A 199 1.01 -7.85 8.11
CA THR A 199 -0.03 -7.00 8.70
C THR A 199 0.50 -5.61 9.05
N ASP A 200 1.72 -5.51 9.58
CA ASP A 200 2.37 -4.22 9.81
C ASP A 200 2.53 -3.48 8.47
N PHE A 201 3.03 -4.16 7.43
CA PHE A 201 3.21 -3.54 6.11
C PHE A 201 1.89 -3.18 5.41
N PHE A 202 0.82 -3.90 5.68
CA PHE A 202 -0.54 -3.53 5.25
C PHE A 202 -0.96 -2.19 5.86
N ILE A 203 -0.84 -2.05 7.18
CA ILE A 203 -1.24 -0.84 7.93
C ILE A 203 -0.34 0.34 7.54
N VAL A 204 0.96 0.10 7.50
CA VAL A 204 1.97 1.11 7.25
C VAL A 204 1.92 1.59 5.79
N GLY A 205 1.69 0.69 4.84
CA GLY A 205 1.54 1.05 3.43
C GLY A 205 0.31 1.93 3.17
N LEU A 206 -0.78 1.69 3.91
CA LEU A 206 -1.94 2.59 3.93
C LEU A 206 -1.57 3.97 4.47
N ILE A 207 -0.99 4.03 5.68
CA ILE A 207 -0.65 5.31 6.33
C ILE A 207 0.33 6.12 5.46
N GLN A 208 1.32 5.45 4.85
CA GLN A 208 2.30 6.09 3.99
C GLN A 208 1.68 6.59 2.67
N CYS A 209 0.74 5.85 2.08
CA CYS A 209 -0.08 6.32 0.95
C CYS A 209 -0.80 7.63 1.33
N VAL A 210 -1.53 7.61 2.44
CA VAL A 210 -2.27 8.78 2.94
C VAL A 210 -1.35 9.98 3.11
N ARG A 211 -0.16 9.79 3.68
CA ARG A 211 0.82 10.88 3.86
C ARG A 211 1.31 11.50 2.56
N VAL A 212 1.52 10.67 1.52
CA VAL A 212 1.97 11.17 0.20
C VAL A 212 0.86 11.99 -0.47
N VAL A 213 -0.41 11.59 -0.25
CA VAL A 213 -1.58 12.28 -0.78
C VAL A 213 -1.89 13.56 -0.01
N ASP A 214 -2.02 13.48 1.31
CA ASP A 214 -2.36 14.61 2.18
C ASP A 214 -1.80 14.43 3.61
N GLU A 215 -0.98 15.40 4.04
CA GLU A 215 -0.34 15.39 5.36
C GLU A 215 -1.35 15.61 6.51
N GLY A 216 -2.45 16.35 6.28
CA GLY A 216 -3.49 16.58 7.29
C GLY A 216 -4.28 15.32 7.61
N VAL A 217 -4.66 14.55 6.58
CA VAL A 217 -5.31 13.25 6.75
C VAL A 217 -4.36 12.26 7.43
N PHE A 218 -3.07 12.26 7.10
CA PHE A 218 -2.06 11.47 7.80
C PHE A 218 -1.97 11.81 9.28
N GLN A 219 -1.91 13.10 9.63
CA GLN A 219 -1.91 13.56 11.02
C GLN A 219 -3.19 13.19 11.77
N ARG A 220 -4.34 13.14 11.08
CA ARG A 220 -5.60 12.67 11.69
C ARG A 220 -5.55 11.18 11.97
N LEU A 221 -5.11 10.38 11.01
CA LEU A 221 -5.05 8.92 11.13
C LEU A 221 -4.07 8.47 12.21
N THR A 222 -2.89 9.08 12.28
CA THR A 222 -1.83 8.73 13.24
C THR A 222 -2.11 9.18 14.68
N LYS A 223 -3.18 9.94 14.92
CA LYS A 223 -3.65 10.26 16.28
C LYS A 223 -4.47 9.13 16.92
N TYR A 224 -4.97 8.19 16.11
CA TYR A 224 -5.60 7.00 16.66
C TYR A 224 -4.52 6.08 17.24
N PRO A 225 -4.78 5.41 18.38
CA PRO A 225 -3.84 4.48 18.98
C PRO A 225 -3.36 3.42 17.98
N GLY A 226 -2.12 3.00 18.07
CA GLY A 226 -1.55 1.94 17.23
C GLY A 226 -1.09 2.39 15.85
N PHE A 227 -1.80 3.31 15.19
CA PHE A 227 -1.45 3.75 13.84
C PHE A 227 -0.11 4.48 13.80
N GLY A 228 0.10 5.45 14.70
CA GLY A 228 1.37 6.19 14.78
C GLY A 228 2.52 5.29 15.23
N GLU A 229 2.28 4.47 16.25
CA GLU A 229 3.28 3.59 16.85
C GLU A 229 3.80 2.54 15.87
N ILE A 230 2.91 1.88 15.12
CA ILE A 230 3.31 0.89 14.10
C ILE A 230 3.99 1.59 12.92
N TYR A 231 3.51 2.77 12.52
CA TYR A 231 4.15 3.56 11.47
C TYR A 231 5.60 3.92 11.84
N GLU A 232 5.84 4.39 13.06
CA GLU A 232 7.16 4.70 13.59
C GLU A 232 8.06 3.46 13.64
N ALA A 233 7.53 2.31 14.11
CA ALA A 233 8.26 1.05 14.18
C ALA A 233 8.75 0.56 12.80
N CYS A 234 8.04 0.89 11.72
CA CYS A 234 8.39 0.50 10.36
C CYS A 234 9.20 1.55 9.57
N LEU A 235 9.53 2.72 10.14
CA LEU A 235 10.35 3.73 9.46
C LEU A 235 11.69 3.19 8.91
N PRO A 236 12.42 2.29 9.58
CA PRO A 236 13.66 1.71 9.03
C PRO A 236 13.47 0.96 7.71
N PHE A 237 12.23 0.54 7.39
CA PHE A 237 11.91 -0.19 6.16
C PHE A 237 11.38 0.73 5.05
N MET A 238 11.39 2.04 5.25
CA MET A 238 10.88 3.05 4.30
C MET A 238 11.97 3.90 3.63
N GLU A 239 13.25 3.54 3.80
CA GLU A 239 14.36 4.36 3.32
C GLU A 239 14.30 4.59 1.80
N LYS A 240 13.92 3.56 1.04
CA LYS A 240 13.73 3.65 -0.42
C LYS A 240 12.25 3.86 -0.78
N LYS A 241 11.96 5.03 -1.38
CA LYS A 241 10.59 5.49 -1.70
C LYS A 241 10.30 5.58 -3.20
N ASP A 242 11.35 5.57 -4.01
CA ASP A 242 11.34 5.59 -5.48
C ASP A 242 11.42 4.19 -6.06
#